data_AF-A0A1F4G780-F1
#
_entry.id   AF-A0A1F4G780-F1
#
_cell.length_a   1.000
_cell.length_b   1.000
_cell.length_c   1.000
_cell.angle_alpha   90.00
_cell.angle_beta   90.00
_cell.angle_gamma   90.00
#
_symmetry.space_group_name_H-M   'P 1'
#
loop_
_entity.id
_entity.type
_entity.pdbx_description
1 polymer ?
#
loop_
_entity_poly.entity_id
_entity_poly.type
_entity_poly.pdbx_seq_one_letter_code
_entity_poly.pdbx_strand_id
1 'polypeptide(L)'
;MFWFKAHQPPRGLIIKHLIELSPGGAQVLHWSLFAVSMLFVAMGVLVFIMSFKSERHITISATSIRAPKSGISNLEVDVPFGSIKSLQLQEVQRQRFLHIHHAGGKLSIVQSMLSSKAEFEEICALLSAKVPRVAGQRTGHPAGR
;
A
#
# COMPACT_ATOMS: atom_id res chain seq x y z
N MET A 1 40.51 -45.95 0.30
CA MET A 1 41.04 -44.67 0.79
C MET A 1 40.82 -43.63 -0.32
N PHE A 2 39.66 -42.98 -0.32
CA PHE A 2 39.29 -42.00 -1.36
C PHE A 2 39.94 -40.66 -1.04
N TRP A 3 40.87 -40.23 -1.89
CA TRP A 3 41.49 -38.90 -1.82
C TRP A 3 40.54 -37.87 -2.43
N PHE A 4 39.91 -37.04 -1.59
CA PHE A 4 39.30 -35.79 -2.05
C PHE A 4 40.41 -34.77 -2.33
N LYS A 5 40.77 -34.61 -3.61
CA LYS A 5 41.61 -33.49 -4.04
C LYS A 5 40.70 -32.28 -4.24
N ALA A 6 40.65 -31.40 -3.24
CA ALA A 6 39.95 -30.13 -3.35
C ALA A 6 40.50 -29.35 -4.56
N HIS A 7 39.68 -29.22 -5.61
CA HIS A 7 39.94 -28.27 -6.68
C HIS A 7 39.77 -26.87 -6.09
N GLN A 8 40.89 -26.18 -5.83
CA GLN A 8 40.83 -24.76 -5.55
C GLN A 8 40.43 -24.06 -6.86
N PRO A 9 39.28 -23.37 -6.93
CA PRO A 9 38.92 -22.65 -8.14
C PRO A 9 39.91 -21.50 -8.32
N PRO A 10 40.52 -21.33 -9.51
CA PRO A 10 41.27 -20.13 -9.81
C PRO A 10 40.35 -18.92 -9.66
N ARG A 11 40.87 -17.87 -9.02
CA ARG A 11 40.18 -16.67 -8.55
C ARG A 11 39.70 -15.75 -9.70
N GLY A 12 38.88 -16.25 -10.62
CA GLY A 12 38.37 -15.50 -11.77
C GLY A 12 36.90 -15.82 -12.04
N LEU A 13 36.06 -14.79 -12.07
CA LEU A 13 34.65 -14.90 -12.41
C LEU A 13 34.52 -14.84 -13.95
N ILE A 14 34.37 -15.98 -14.61
CA ILE A 14 34.19 -16.06 -16.07
C ILE A 14 32.69 -15.87 -16.36
N ILE A 15 32.25 -14.62 -16.58
CA ILE A 15 30.93 -14.35 -17.15
C ILE A 15 31.06 -14.45 -18.68
N LYS A 16 30.65 -15.58 -19.25
CA LYS A 16 30.54 -15.82 -20.71
C LYS A 16 31.68 -15.23 -21.55
N HIS A 17 32.92 -15.73 -21.40
CA HIS A 17 34.03 -15.65 -22.38
C HIS A 17 34.28 -14.31 -23.13
N LEU A 18 33.78 -13.18 -22.63
CA LEU A 18 33.81 -11.87 -23.30
C LEU A 18 34.55 -10.82 -22.46
N ILE A 19 34.68 -11.05 -21.15
CA ILE A 19 35.40 -10.20 -20.22
C ILE A 19 36.11 -11.08 -19.19
N GLU A 20 37.43 -11.28 -19.34
CA GLU A 20 38.28 -11.81 -18.27
C GLU A 20 38.54 -10.70 -17.25
N LEU A 21 37.69 -10.58 -16.24
CA LEU A 21 37.99 -9.68 -15.13
C LEU A 21 39.12 -10.31 -14.30
N SER A 22 40.23 -9.58 -14.19
CA SER A 22 41.31 -9.94 -13.27
C SER A 22 40.76 -10.12 -11.85
N PRO A 23 41.42 -10.89 -10.97
CA PRO A 23 40.95 -11.11 -9.59
C PRO A 23 40.64 -9.80 -8.84
N GLY A 24 41.40 -8.74 -9.11
CA GLY A 24 41.15 -7.40 -8.57
C GLY A 24 39.91 -6.71 -9.16
N GLY A 25 39.69 -6.82 -10.48
CA GLY A 25 38.50 -6.26 -11.14
C GLY A 25 37.20 -6.93 -10.69
N ALA A 26 37.24 -8.26 -10.51
CA ALA A 26 36.10 -9.00 -9.96
C ALA A 26 35.78 -8.54 -8.52
N GLN A 27 36.80 -8.32 -7.68
CA GLN A 27 36.60 -7.87 -6.30
C GLN A 27 35.94 -6.48 -6.24
N VAL A 28 36.40 -5.52 -7.05
CA VAL A 28 35.79 -4.17 -7.11
C VAL A 28 34.33 -4.23 -7.57
N LEU A 29 34.02 -5.09 -8.54
CA LEU A 29 32.65 -5.27 -9.04
C LEU A 29 31.73 -5.83 -7.95
N HIS A 30 32.16 -6.86 -7.22
CA HIS A 30 31.34 -7.43 -6.13
C HIS A 30 31.12 -6.43 -5.00
N TRP A 31 32.14 -5.66 -4.61
CA TRP A 31 31.98 -4.63 -3.58
C TRP A 31 31.06 -3.50 -4.02
N SER A 32 31.11 -3.11 -5.30
CA SER A 32 30.20 -2.11 -5.86
C SER A 32 28.76 -2.60 -5.87
N LEU A 33 28.55 -3.84 -6.35
CA LEU A 33 27.22 -4.46 -6.36
C LEU A 33 26.67 -4.63 -4.93
N PHE A 34 27.54 -5.02 -4.00
CA PHE A 34 27.20 -5.13 -2.58
C PHE A 34 26.79 -3.77 -2.01
N ALA A 35 27.56 -2.71 -2.24
CA ALA A 35 27.24 -1.38 -1.77
C ALA A 35 25.90 -0.85 -2.33
N VAL A 36 25.66 -1.03 -3.63
CA VAL A 36 24.40 -0.64 -4.28
C VAL A 36 23.22 -1.43 -3.72
N SER A 37 23.38 -2.75 -3.56
CA SER A 37 22.32 -3.62 -3.01
C SER A 37 22.01 -3.24 -1.56
N MET A 38 23.04 -2.98 -0.75
CA MET A 38 22.90 -2.59 0.64
C MET A 38 22.21 -1.23 0.78
N LEU A 39 22.54 -0.27 -0.09
CA LEU A 39 21.85 1.03 -0.14
C LEU A 39 20.35 0.85 -0.46
N PHE A 40 20.02 -0.01 -1.42
CA PHE A 40 18.64 -0.29 -1.80
C PHE A 40 17.85 -0.92 -0.65
N VAL A 41 18.45 -1.89 0.06
CA VAL A 41 17.86 -2.51 1.25
C VAL A 41 17.67 -1.46 2.36
N ALA A 42 18.67 -0.62 2.63
CA ALA A 42 18.57 0.42 3.66
C ALA A 42 17.44 1.41 3.36
N MET A 43 17.30 1.84 2.10
CA MET A 43 16.18 2.67 1.68
C MET A 43 14.83 1.96 1.86
N GLY A 44 14.73 0.69 1.47
CA GLY A 44 13.52 -0.10 1.63
C GLY A 44 13.10 -0.23 3.09
N VAL A 45 14.05 -0.51 3.99
CA VAL A 45 13.81 -0.58 5.44
C VAL A 45 13.35 0.77 5.98
N LEU A 46 13.98 1.87 5.56
CA LEU A 46 13.60 3.21 6.03
C LEU A 46 12.17 3.58 5.61
N VAL A 47 11.81 3.35 4.35
CA VAL A 47 10.44 3.56 3.84
C VAL A 47 9.45 2.66 4.57
N PHE A 48 9.80 1.40 4.79
CA PHE A 48 8.96 0.45 5.52
C PHE A 48 8.68 0.92 6.95
N ILE A 49 9.71 1.33 7.70
CA ILE A 49 9.56 1.88 9.06
C ILE A 49 8.71 3.16 9.05
N MET A 50 8.93 4.06 8.10
CA MET A 50 8.13 5.28 7.96
C MET A 50 6.66 4.97 7.66
N SER A 51 6.37 3.88 6.96
CA SER A 51 4.99 3.46 6.66
C SER A 51 4.18 3.06 7.89
N PHE A 52 4.82 2.63 8.98
CA PHE A 52 4.11 2.28 10.22
C PHE A 52 3.73 3.49 11.09
N LYS A 53 4.29 4.68 10.84
CA LYS A 53 4.05 5.88 11.66
C LYS A 53 2.84 6.73 11.24
N SER A 54 2.11 6.33 10.20
CA SER A 54 0.89 7.02 9.78
C SER A 54 -0.27 6.51 10.64
N GLU A 55 -0.43 7.05 11.85
CA GLU A 55 -1.66 6.89 12.63
C GLU A 55 -2.77 7.61 11.88
N ARG A 56 -3.59 6.83 11.15
CA ARG A 56 -4.68 7.35 10.32
C ARG A 56 -5.96 7.31 11.13
N HIS A 57 -6.45 8.47 11.53
CA HIS A 57 -7.69 8.59 12.28
C HIS A 57 -8.85 8.93 11.35
N ILE A 58 -9.96 8.22 11.52
CA ILE A 58 -11.24 8.59 10.91
C ILE A 58 -12.10 9.15 12.04
N THR A 59 -12.47 10.41 11.93
CA THR A 59 -13.32 11.09 12.92
C THR A 59 -14.67 11.41 12.30
N ILE A 60 -15.72 10.82 12.84
CA ILE A 60 -17.11 11.11 12.46
C ILE A 60 -17.68 12.07 13.50
N SER A 61 -17.94 13.30 13.09
CA SER A 61 -18.59 14.32 13.92
C SER A 61 -20.09 14.39 13.65
N ALA A 62 -20.81 15.27 14.36
CA ALA A 62 -22.25 15.44 14.17
C ALA A 62 -22.60 15.95 12.75
N THR A 63 -21.73 16.79 12.16
CA THR A 63 -21.98 17.53 10.92
C THR A 63 -21.00 17.23 9.78
N SER A 64 -19.87 16.58 10.07
CA SER A 64 -18.85 16.25 9.07
C SER A 64 -18.13 14.92 9.35
N ILE A 65 -17.47 14.40 8.32
CA ILE A 65 -16.53 13.27 8.41
C ILE A 65 -15.14 13.74 8.03
N ARG A 66 -14.16 13.49 8.89
CA ARG A 66 -12.75 13.70 8.62
C ARG A 66 -12.06 12.36 8.41
N ALA A 67 -11.43 12.21 7.26
CA ALA A 67 -10.67 11.02 6.91
C ALA A 67 -9.53 11.36 5.96
N PRO A 68 -8.46 10.54 5.92
CA PRO A 68 -7.44 10.64 4.89
C PRO A 68 -8.06 10.48 3.51
N LYS A 69 -7.65 11.32 2.54
CA LYS A 69 -8.18 11.36 1.17
C LYS A 69 -8.23 9.99 0.50
N SER A 70 -7.25 9.14 0.78
CA SER A 70 -7.17 7.75 0.32
C SER A 70 -6.31 6.93 1.29
N GLY A 71 -6.38 5.59 1.18
CA GLY A 71 -5.58 4.68 2.02
C GLY A 71 -4.05 4.76 1.88
N ILE A 72 -3.56 5.66 1.04
CA ILE A 72 -2.12 5.93 0.83
C ILE A 72 -1.80 7.41 1.12
N SER A 73 -2.81 8.29 1.20
CA SER A 73 -2.62 9.73 1.38
C SER A 73 -2.61 10.13 2.86
N ASN A 74 -1.61 10.91 3.27
CA ASN A 74 -1.57 11.55 4.60
C ASN A 74 -2.42 12.83 4.69
N LEU A 75 -3.00 13.28 3.57
CA LEU A 75 -3.88 14.46 3.57
C LEU A 75 -5.24 14.11 4.17
N GLU A 76 -5.54 14.64 5.36
CA GLU A 76 -6.86 14.60 5.95
C GLU A 76 -7.80 15.60 5.25
N VAL A 77 -9.01 15.14 4.94
CA VAL A 77 -10.06 15.97 4.33
C VAL A 77 -11.26 15.96 5.25
N ASP A 78 -11.75 17.14 5.58
CA ASP A 78 -13.00 17.35 6.31
C ASP A 78 -14.15 17.52 5.32
N VAL A 79 -15.13 16.63 5.38
CA VAL A 79 -16.26 16.58 4.43
C VAL A 79 -17.56 16.77 5.21
N PRO A 80 -18.21 17.94 5.10
CA PRO A 80 -19.54 18.17 5.67
C PRO A 80 -20.58 17.23 5.06
N PHE A 81 -21.50 16.67 5.86
CA PHE A 81 -22.51 15.73 5.35
C PHE A 81 -23.41 16.33 4.28
N GLY A 82 -23.73 17.63 4.39
CA GLY A 82 -24.51 18.35 3.37
C GLY A 82 -23.79 18.51 2.02
N SER A 83 -22.46 18.33 1.98
CA SER A 83 -21.68 18.38 0.74
C SER A 83 -21.58 17.04 0.03
N ILE A 84 -22.05 15.94 0.67
CA ILE A 84 -22.00 14.59 0.13
C ILE A 84 -23.10 14.43 -0.92
N LYS A 85 -22.68 14.17 -2.15
CA LYS A 85 -23.56 13.96 -3.30
C LYS A 85 -23.95 12.49 -3.45
N SER A 86 -23.04 11.57 -3.16
CA SER A 86 -23.34 10.14 -3.22
C SER A 86 -22.38 9.31 -2.37
N LEU A 87 -22.88 8.15 -1.97
CA LEU A 87 -22.13 7.09 -1.29
C LEU A 87 -22.16 5.84 -2.17
N GLN A 88 -20.99 5.29 -2.50
CA GLN A 88 -20.85 4.08 -3.30
C GLN A 88 -20.00 3.05 -2.56
N LEU A 89 -20.54 1.86 -2.36
CA LEU A 89 -19.79 0.72 -1.85
C LEU A 89 -19.34 -0.13 -3.05
N GLN A 90 -18.06 -0.39 -3.14
CA GLN A 90 -17.45 -1.23 -4.17
C GLN A 90 -16.63 -2.34 -3.51
N GLU A 91 -16.71 -3.56 -4.03
CA GLU A 91 -15.89 -4.69 -3.61
C GLU A 91 -15.02 -5.15 -4.77
N VAL A 92 -13.71 -5.27 -4.54
CA VAL A 92 -12.73 -5.76 -5.52
C VAL A 92 -11.79 -6.73 -4.82
N GLN A 93 -11.67 -7.95 -5.34
CA GLN A 93 -10.77 -8.98 -4.79
C GLN A 93 -10.88 -9.18 -3.27
N ARG A 94 -12.11 -9.31 -2.74
CA ARG A 94 -12.44 -9.42 -1.30
C ARG A 94 -12.13 -8.18 -0.45
N GLN A 95 -11.73 -7.07 -1.07
CA GLN A 95 -11.51 -5.80 -0.40
C GLN A 95 -12.68 -4.85 -0.67
N ARG A 96 -13.25 -4.28 0.39
CA ARG A 96 -14.37 -3.34 0.32
C ARG A 96 -13.86 -1.90 0.37
N PHE A 97 -14.47 -1.06 -0.46
CA PHE A 97 -14.16 0.35 -0.65
C PHE A 97 -15.44 1.16 -0.51
N LEU A 98 -15.45 2.11 0.41
CA LEU A 98 -16.50 3.11 0.52
C LEU A 98 -16.03 4.40 -0.15
N HIS A 99 -16.65 4.74 -1.27
CA HIS A 99 -16.42 5.96 -2.00
C HIS A 99 -17.46 7.01 -1.61
N ILE A 100 -16.98 8.13 -1.10
CA ILE A 100 -17.78 9.29 -0.72
C ILE A 100 -17.51 10.38 -1.76
N HIS A 101 -18.50 10.69 -2.58
CA HIS A 101 -18.43 11.78 -3.53
C HIS A 101 -19.00 13.04 -2.88
N HIS A 102 -18.18 14.08 -2.78
CA HIS A 102 -18.55 15.35 -2.19
C HIS A 102 -18.21 16.52 -3.14
N ALA A 103 -18.67 17.73 -2.82
CA ALA A 103 -18.42 18.91 -3.66
C ALA A 103 -16.91 19.17 -3.91
N GLY A 104 -16.06 18.85 -2.94
CA GLY A 104 -14.61 19.01 -3.01
C GLY A 104 -13.85 17.85 -3.66
N GLY A 105 -14.53 16.80 -4.15
CA GLY A 105 -13.92 15.67 -4.84
C GLY A 105 -14.38 14.30 -4.35
N LYS A 106 -13.46 13.33 -4.41
CA LYS A 106 -13.71 11.94 -4.02
C LYS A 106 -12.85 11.58 -2.82
N LEU A 107 -13.50 11.11 -1.76
CA LEU A 107 -12.89 10.50 -0.59
C LEU A 107 -13.10 8.99 -0.66
N SER A 108 -12.06 8.20 -0.36
CA SER A 108 -12.16 6.73 -0.42
C SER A 108 -11.65 6.10 0.87
N ILE A 109 -12.56 5.44 1.59
CA ILE A 109 -12.27 4.68 2.80
C ILE A 109 -12.17 3.20 2.41
N VAL A 110 -11.04 2.57 2.71
CA VAL A 110 -10.79 1.16 2.40
C VAL A 110 -10.92 0.35 3.67
N GLN A 111 -11.55 -0.83 3.61
CA GLN A 111 -11.72 -1.69 4.78
C GLN A 111 -10.38 -2.03 5.47
N SER A 112 -9.31 -2.21 4.69
CA SER A 112 -7.97 -2.52 5.22
C SER A 112 -7.32 -1.38 6.03
N MET A 113 -7.91 -0.19 6.05
CA MET A 113 -7.46 0.92 6.88
C MET A 113 -8.01 0.87 8.30
N LEU A 114 -9.00 0.00 8.53
CA LEU A 114 -9.69 -0.14 9.81
C LEU A 114 -9.19 -1.39 10.52
N SER A 115 -9.31 -1.39 11.85
CA SER A 115 -8.83 -2.49 12.69
C SER A 115 -9.67 -3.75 12.49
N SER A 116 -10.94 -3.59 12.09
CA SER A 116 -11.84 -4.70 11.87
C SER A 116 -12.86 -4.45 10.75
N LYS A 117 -13.41 -5.54 10.22
CA LYS A 117 -14.56 -5.50 9.31
C LYS A 117 -15.79 -4.89 9.97
N ALA A 118 -15.95 -5.06 11.28
CA ALA A 118 -17.09 -4.53 12.04
C ALA A 118 -17.07 -2.99 12.07
N GLU A 119 -15.90 -2.37 12.29
CA GLU A 119 -15.75 -0.90 12.21
C GLU A 119 -16.14 -0.36 10.84
N PHE A 120 -15.79 -1.08 9.76
CA PHE A 120 -16.16 -0.67 8.41
C PHE A 120 -17.69 -0.67 8.21
N GLU A 121 -18.38 -1.68 8.75
CA GLU A 121 -19.83 -1.79 8.67
C GLU A 121 -20.53 -0.72 9.51
N GLU A 122 -20.01 -0.43 10.70
CA GLU A 122 -20.49 0.65 11.56
C GLU A 122 -20.38 2.01 10.86
N ILE A 123 -19.24 2.32 10.24
CA ILE A 123 -19.05 3.56 9.47
C ILE A 123 -20.04 3.65 8.32
N CYS A 124 -20.25 2.55 7.58
CA CYS A 124 -21.23 2.50 6.49
C CYS A 124 -22.65 2.77 7.01
N ALA A 125 -23.03 2.18 8.15
CA ALA A 125 -24.33 2.38 8.78
C ALA A 125 -24.53 3.83 9.25
N LEU A 126 -23.54 4.41 9.94
CA LEU A 126 -23.56 5.78 10.42
C LEU A 126 -23.68 6.80 9.27
N LEU A 127 -22.91 6.60 8.20
CA LEU A 127 -22.97 7.48 7.02
C LEU A 127 -24.30 7.34 6.28
N SER A 128 -24.83 6.12 6.15
CA SER A 128 -26.13 5.91 5.51
C SER A 128 -27.30 6.50 6.30
N ALA A 129 -27.18 6.58 7.63
CA ALA A 129 -28.17 7.22 8.49
C ALA A 129 -28.12 8.75 8.44
N LYS A 130 -26.91 9.33 8.28
CA LYS A 130 -26.69 10.79 8.31
C LYS A 130 -26.78 11.45 6.94
N VAL A 131 -26.50 10.72 5.86
CA VAL A 131 -26.59 11.25 4.50
C VAL A 131 -28.00 10.95 3.96
N PRO A 132 -28.78 11.97 3.55
CA PRO A 132 -30.06 11.74 2.90
C PRO A 132 -29.85 10.82 1.69
N ARG A 133 -30.68 9.79 1.51
CA ARG A 133 -30.59 8.88 0.36
C ARG A 133 -30.66 9.68 -0.95
N VAL A 134 -29.51 10.01 -1.51
CA VAL A 134 -29.44 10.57 -2.86
C VAL A 134 -29.63 9.41 -3.82
N ALA A 135 -30.64 9.52 -4.69
CA ALA A 135 -31.04 8.54 -5.68
C ALA A 135 -29.86 8.18 -6.60
N GLY A 136 -29.11 7.14 -6.21
CA GLY A 136 -27.88 6.75 -6.90
C GLY A 136 -27.15 5.56 -6.29
N GLN A 137 -27.65 4.97 -5.19
CA GLN A 137 -27.17 3.69 -4.65
C GLN A 137 -27.47 2.56 -5.66
N ARG A 138 -26.67 2.45 -6.71
CA ARG A 138 -26.48 1.19 -7.42
C ARG A 138 -25.68 0.30 -6.49
N THR A 139 -26.40 -0.55 -5.75
CA THR A 139 -25.85 -1.72 -5.11
C THR A 139 -25.03 -2.48 -6.15
N GLY A 140 -23.70 -2.43 -6.00
CA GLY A 140 -22.82 -3.27 -6.78
C GLY A 140 -23.22 -4.72 -6.51
N HIS A 141 -23.74 -5.35 -7.55
CA HIS A 141 -24.09 -6.76 -7.59
C HIS A 141 -22.89 -7.61 -7.15
N PRO A 142 -23.05 -8.62 -6.27
CA PRO A 142 -21.99 -9.56 -5.99
C PRO A 142 -21.69 -10.32 -7.29
N ALA A 143 -20.56 -10.00 -7.92
CA ALA A 143 -20.05 -10.80 -9.03
C ALA A 143 -19.77 -12.20 -8.50
N GLY A 144 -20.61 -13.13 -8.94
CA GLY A 144 -20.73 -14.46 -8.38
C GLY A 144 -19.60 -15.41 -8.78
N ARG A 145 -19.55 -16.44 -7.93
CA ARG A 145 -19.04 -17.80 -8.10
C ARG A 145 -17.54 -18.02 -7.97
#